data_AF-A0AA38CBS1-F1
#
_entry.id   AF-A0AA38CBS1-F1
#
_cell.length_a   1.000
_cell.length_b   1.000
_cell.length_c   1.000
_cell.angle_alpha   90.00
_cell.angle_beta   90.00
_cell.angle_gamma   90.00
#
_symmetry.space_group_name_H-M   'P 1'
#
loop_
_entity.id
_entity.type
_entity.pdbx_description
1 polymer ?
#
loop_
_entity_poly.entity_id
_entity_poly.type
_entity_poly.pdbx_seq_one_letter_code
_entity_poly.pdbx_strand_id
1 'polypeptide(L)'
;KTALMLALCQDLRDTYSIAAVTNDIFTKEDGEFLVKHGALPAERIRAVETGGCPHAAIREDISINLGPLEELSNLFMADILLCESGG
;
A
#
# COMPACT_ATOMS: atom_id res chain seq x y z
N LYS A 1 11.41 -3.46 -2.61
CA LYS A 1 10.52 -3.19 -1.46
C LYS A 1 9.23 -4.00 -1.65
N THR A 2 8.61 -3.91 -2.82
CA THR A 2 7.49 -4.73 -3.31
C THR A 2 7.61 -6.22 -3.01
N ALA A 3 8.77 -6.84 -3.26
CA ALA A 3 8.99 -8.27 -2.96
C ALA A 3 8.87 -8.61 -1.47
N LEU A 4 9.36 -7.74 -0.58
CA LEU A 4 9.20 -7.91 0.87
C LEU A 4 7.75 -7.65 1.28
N MET A 5 7.10 -6.64 0.70
CA MET A 5 5.69 -6.36 0.95
C MET A 5 4.80 -7.54 0.56
N LEU A 6 5.06 -8.18 -0.59
CA LEU A 6 4.40 -9.42 -1.01
C LEU A 6 4.56 -10.52 0.04
N ALA A 7 5.79 -10.79 0.48
CA ALA A 7 6.08 -11.83 1.46
C ALA A 7 5.38 -11.56 2.81
N LEU A 8 5.42 -10.31 3.30
CA LEU A 8 4.72 -9.91 4.52
C LEU A 8 3.20 -10.06 4.39
N CYS A 9 2.63 -9.65 3.26
CA CYS A 9 1.20 -9.82 3.01
C CYS A 9 0.80 -11.30 3.06
N GLN A 10 1.57 -12.18 2.42
CA GLN A 10 1.27 -13.61 2.39
C GLN A 10 1.39 -14.27 3.75
N ASP A 11 2.36 -13.85 4.57
CA ASP A 11 2.61 -14.42 5.90
C ASP A 11 1.60 -13.93 6.96
N LEU A 12 1.18 -12.65 6.86
CA LEU A 12 0.36 -12.02 7.91
C LEU A 12 -1.16 -12.09 7.66
N ARG A 13 -1.61 -12.18 6.41
CA ARG A 13 -3.04 -12.02 6.04
C ARG A 13 -3.99 -13.06 6.62
N ASP A 14 -3.47 -14.21 7.05
CA ASP A 14 -4.28 -15.28 7.63
C ASP A 14 -4.49 -15.09 9.14
N THR A 15 -3.68 -14.23 9.77
CA THR A 15 -3.73 -13.95 11.22
C THR A 15 -4.24 -12.55 11.53
N TYR A 16 -3.95 -11.58 10.67
CA TYR A 16 -4.29 -10.17 10.85
C TYR A 16 -5.14 -9.66 9.69
N SER A 17 -6.10 -8.77 9.97
CA SER A 17 -6.75 -7.97 8.93
C SER A 17 -5.76 -6.93 8.44
N ILE A 18 -5.17 -7.15 7.26
CA ILE A 18 -4.18 -6.25 6.69
C ILE A 18 -4.66 -5.58 5.40
N ALA A 19 -4.14 -4.39 5.13
CA ALA A 19 -4.32 -3.67 3.87
C ALA A 19 -3.03 -2.93 3.47
N ALA A 20 -2.93 -2.55 2.21
CA ALA A 20 -1.70 -2.07 1.60
C ALA A 20 -1.91 -0.77 0.80
N VAL A 21 -1.00 0.18 0.96
CA VAL A 21 -0.84 1.36 0.09
C VAL A 21 0.54 1.30 -0.56
N THR A 22 0.61 1.41 -1.87
CA THR A 22 1.86 1.49 -2.63
C THR A 22 2.00 2.86 -3.25
N ASN A 23 3.18 3.45 -3.16
CA ASN A 23 3.49 4.74 -3.76
C ASN A 23 4.37 4.54 -4.98
N ASP A 24 3.90 5.02 -6.12
CA ASP A 24 4.63 5.06 -7.37
C ASP A 24 4.77 6.51 -7.84
N ILE A 25 5.76 6.82 -8.69
CA ILE A 25 6.00 8.20 -9.14
C ILE A 25 5.01 8.59 -10.24
N PHE A 26 4.85 7.73 -11.26
CA PHE A 26 4.01 7.98 -12.44
C PHE A 26 3.20 6.76 -12.90
N THR A 27 3.20 5.68 -12.11
CA THR A 27 2.58 4.40 -12.48
C THR A 27 1.79 3.85 -11.30
N LYS A 28 1.25 2.65 -11.43
CA LYS A 28 0.62 1.88 -10.34
C LYS A 28 1.15 0.45 -10.29
N GLU A 29 2.35 0.27 -10.85
CA GLU A 29 2.90 -1.05 -11.16
C GLU A 29 3.12 -1.88 -9.90
N ASP A 30 3.53 -1.27 -8.78
CA ASP A 30 3.74 -2.01 -7.53
C ASP A 30 2.41 -2.55 -6.97
N GLY A 31 1.35 -1.73 -7.00
CA GLY A 31 0.02 -2.16 -6.59
C GLY A 31 -0.54 -3.27 -7.47
N GLU A 32 -0.43 -3.11 -8.80
CA GLU A 32 -0.83 -4.12 -9.78
C GLU A 32 -0.03 -5.42 -9.64
N PHE A 33 1.27 -5.31 -9.37
CA PHE A 33 2.14 -6.44 -9.09
C PHE A 33 1.65 -7.23 -7.87
N LEU A 34 1.33 -6.56 -6.77
CA LEU A 34 0.84 -7.21 -5.56
C LEU A 34 -0.50 -7.91 -5.77
N VAL A 35 -1.44 -7.29 -6.50
CA VAL A 35 -2.72 -7.92 -6.86
C VAL A 35 -2.47 -9.16 -7.72
N LYS A 36 -1.66 -9.03 -8.78
CA LYS A 36 -1.36 -10.12 -9.73
C LYS A 36 -0.71 -11.33 -9.06
N HIS A 37 0.14 -11.11 -8.06
CA HIS A 37 0.84 -12.18 -7.32
C HIS A 37 0.06 -12.65 -6.09
N GLY A 38 -1.18 -12.19 -5.92
CA GLY A 38 -2.06 -12.61 -4.84
C GLY A 38 -1.49 -12.26 -3.48
N ALA A 39 -0.98 -11.05 -3.28
CA ALA A 39 -0.61 -10.54 -1.97
C ALA A 39 -1.85 -10.44 -1.07
N LEU A 40 -2.86 -9.71 -1.54
CA LEU A 40 -4.16 -9.49 -0.91
C LEU A 40 -5.27 -9.40 -1.98
N PRO A 41 -6.55 -9.53 -1.60
CA PRO A 41 -7.67 -9.13 -2.44
C PRO A 41 -7.48 -7.69 -2.95
N ALA A 42 -7.87 -7.45 -4.21
CA ALA A 42 -7.65 -6.16 -4.86
C ALA A 42 -8.27 -4.98 -4.09
N GLU A 43 -9.44 -5.18 -3.45
CA GLU A 43 -10.08 -4.14 -2.66
C GLU A 43 -9.28 -3.69 -1.42
N ARG A 44 -8.28 -4.47 -0.98
CA ARG A 44 -7.39 -4.16 0.15
C ARG A 44 -6.08 -3.48 -0.26
N ILE A 45 -5.89 -3.20 -1.55
CA ILE A 45 -4.70 -2.53 -2.07
C ILE A 45 -5.10 -1.18 -2.68
N ARG A 46 -4.35 -0.13 -2.38
CA ARG A 46 -4.46 1.18 -3.02
C ARG A 46 -3.10 1.59 -3.58
N ALA A 47 -3.08 2.00 -4.84
CA ALA A 47 -1.88 2.55 -5.47
C ALA A 47 -2.03 4.07 -5.57
N VAL A 48 -1.00 4.79 -5.10
CA VAL A 48 -0.94 6.24 -5.02
C VAL A 48 0.18 6.74 -5.93
N GLU A 49 -0.17 7.65 -6.84
CA GLU A 49 0.80 8.37 -7.66
C GLU A 49 1.28 9.61 -6.91
N THR A 50 2.55 9.62 -6.53
CA THR A 50 3.17 10.68 -5.71
C THR A 50 3.64 11.88 -6.52
N GLY A 51 3.79 11.74 -7.83
CA GLY A 51 4.45 12.72 -8.69
C GLY A 51 5.97 12.75 -8.44
N GLY A 52 6.63 13.83 -8.89
CA GLY A 52 8.09 13.87 -9.05
C GLY A 52 8.96 13.81 -7.78
N CYS A 53 8.40 13.90 -6.57
CA CYS A 53 9.16 13.92 -5.31
C CYS A 53 8.63 12.86 -4.32
N PRO A 54 8.99 11.57 -4.46
CA PRO A 54 8.44 10.49 -3.63
C PRO A 54 8.74 10.64 -2.14
N HIS A 55 9.87 11.26 -1.77
CA HIS A 55 10.21 11.53 -0.37
C HIS A 55 9.21 12.50 0.29
N ALA A 56 8.67 13.46 -0.48
CA ALA A 56 7.66 14.40 0.02
C ALA A 56 6.42 13.68 0.50
N ALA A 57 5.96 12.68 -0.26
CA ALA A 57 4.76 11.92 0.03
C ALA A 57 4.83 11.08 1.32
N ILE A 58 6.03 10.85 1.88
CA ILE A 58 6.24 10.06 3.10
C ILE A 58 6.90 10.85 4.24
N ARG A 59 7.22 12.14 4.06
CA ARG A 59 7.90 12.95 5.06
C ARG A 59 7.30 14.35 5.19
N GLU A 60 7.38 15.16 4.13
CA GLU A 60 6.95 16.56 4.17
C GLU A 60 5.42 16.73 4.11
N ASP A 61 4.75 15.98 3.23
CA ASP A 61 3.29 15.99 3.07
C ASP A 61 2.78 14.57 2.83
N ILE A 62 2.32 13.93 3.90
CA ILE A 62 1.80 12.55 3.86
C ILE A 62 0.31 12.47 3.56
N SER A 63 -0.35 13.61 3.27
CA SER A 63 -1.81 13.67 3.09
C SER A 63 -2.32 12.73 2.00
N ILE A 64 -1.52 12.55 0.94
CA ILE A 64 -1.85 11.65 -0.17
C ILE A 64 -1.92 10.17 0.24
N ASN A 65 -1.20 9.80 1.30
CA ASN A 65 -1.24 8.45 1.88
C ASN A 65 -2.30 8.33 2.97
N LEU A 66 -2.52 9.38 3.76
CA LEU A 66 -3.47 9.35 4.88
C LEU A 66 -4.90 9.02 4.42
N GLY A 67 -5.37 9.61 3.32
CA GLY A 67 -6.72 9.34 2.81
C GLY A 67 -6.98 7.85 2.52
N PRO A 68 -6.18 7.22 1.64
CA PRO A 68 -6.29 5.77 1.39
C PRO A 68 -6.08 4.90 2.63
N LEU A 69 -5.16 5.28 3.53
CA LEU A 69 -4.93 4.54 4.78
C LEU A 69 -6.15 4.58 5.70
N GLU A 70 -6.78 5.75 5.89
CA GLU A 70 -8.00 5.89 6.69
C GLU A 70 -9.18 5.14 6.05
N GLU A 71 -9.33 5.21 4.73
CA GLU A 71 -10.34 4.47 3.99
C GLU A 71 -10.21 2.96 4.24
N LEU A 72 -9.01 2.40 4.04
CA LEU A 72 -8.72 0.99 4.23
C LEU A 72 -8.87 0.56 5.69
N SER A 73 -8.43 1.39 6.64
CA SER A 73 -8.59 1.16 8.07
C SER A 73 -10.06 0.97 8.43
N ASN A 74 -10.93 1.86 7.94
CA ASN A 74 -12.36 1.84 8.25
C ASN A 74 -13.12 0.73 7.52
N LEU A 75 -12.81 0.50 6.23
CA LEU A 75 -13.49 -0.52 5.42
C LEU A 75 -13.22 -1.94 5.93
N PHE A 76 -12.01 -2.21 6.41
CA PHE A 76 -11.57 -3.56 6.73
C PHE A 76 -11.27 -3.80 8.20
N MET A 77 -11.48 -2.79 9.06
CA MET A 77 -11.07 -2.81 10.47
C MET A 77 -9.63 -3.33 10.58
N ALA A 78 -8.73 -2.74 9.80
CA ALA A 78 -7.38 -3.28 9.60
C ALA A 78 -6.56 -3.19 10.90
N ASP A 79 -5.93 -4.30 11.27
CA ASP A 79 -4.97 -4.38 12.37
C ASP A 79 -3.61 -3.77 11.97
N ILE A 80 -3.23 -3.95 10.70
CA ILE A 80 -1.95 -3.49 10.14
C ILE A 80 -2.18 -2.87 8.77
N LEU A 81 -1.65 -1.67 8.58
CA LEU A 81 -1.58 -1.01 7.28
C LEU A 81 -0.12 -0.95 6.83
N LEU A 82 0.17 -1.51 5.67
CA LEU A 82 1.49 -1.47 5.05
C LEU A 82 1.52 -0.33 4.03
N CYS A 83 2.49 0.58 4.13
CA CYS A 83 2.69 1.67 3.20
C CYS A 83 4.10 1.57 2.58
N GLU A 84 4.18 1.26 1.29
CA GLU A 84 5.43 1.24 0.54
C GLU A 84 5.69 2.59 -0.12
N SER A 85 6.85 3.19 0.14
CA SER A 85 7.26 4.45 -0.51
C SER A 85 7.74 4.22 -1.95
N GLY A 86 7.62 5.24 -2.80
CA GLY A 86 8.16 5.21 -4.15
C GLY A 86 9.69 5.35 -4.19
N GLY A 87 10.34 4.56 -5.05
CA GLY A 87 11.81 4.55 -5.24
C GLY A 87 12.52 3.46 -4.46
#